data_AF-A0A183JEZ1-F1
#
_entry.id   AF-A0A183JEZ1-F1
#
_cell.length_a   1.000
_cell.length_b   1.000
_cell.length_c   1.000
_cell.angle_alpha   90.00
_cell.angle_beta   90.00
_cell.angle_gamma   90.00
#
_symmetry.space_group_name_H-M   'P 1'
#
loop_
_entity.id
_entity.type
_entity.pdbx_description
1 polymer ?
#
loop_
_entity_poly.entity_id
_entity_poly.type
_entity_poly.pdbx_seq_one_letter_code
_entity_poly.pdbx_strand_id
1 'polypeptide(L)'
;MCLSLAILAQPTRWFDMFHEVKSISGRIFPTSSLNSVCEPEKKTKRSFWFHHVIYTTILVLFIAFMAGRGLENLKSEWSIQGSFSAYESEILINWFRSLPQKREDSTLSSSSLSWIISGPMSLLGNLRLTLPASAPYPSTQIVSLNESGFAFTNHPHYENTMLRYRTILAYGIYSRKPVHDVWHTYRHILKVNIIIHIYLQEIYPADFVIVETHTCPSRGGCSKPELFDLLDTNLAGRPALCESLMNIQLLKAGRTPSTLEPYFTVVYVELYTGRVVLYVNKLT
;
A
#
# COMPACT_ATOMS: atom_id res chain seq x y z
N MET A 1 -3.69 18.51 -20.57
CA MET A 1 -2.74 18.22 -19.47
C MET A 1 -1.56 17.34 -19.89
N CYS A 2 -1.64 16.50 -20.94
CA CYS A 2 -0.54 15.57 -21.30
C CYS A 2 0.70 16.23 -21.95
N LEU A 3 0.52 17.27 -22.78
CA LEU A 3 1.64 17.93 -23.47
C LEU A 3 2.56 18.71 -22.52
N SER A 4 1.98 19.45 -21.56
CA SER A 4 2.74 20.21 -20.57
C SER A 4 3.54 19.30 -19.63
N LEU A 5 2.96 18.17 -19.21
CA LEU A 5 3.66 17.18 -18.39
C LEU A 5 4.77 16.47 -19.17
N ALA A 6 4.54 16.13 -20.44
CA ALA A 6 5.57 15.54 -21.29
C ALA A 6 6.75 16.51 -21.50
N ILE A 7 6.49 17.80 -21.70
CA ILE A 7 7.55 18.82 -21.83
C ILE A 7 8.33 18.99 -20.51
N LEU A 8 7.70 18.79 -19.35
CA LEU A 8 8.35 18.89 -18.03
C LEU A 8 9.11 17.62 -17.62
N ALA A 9 8.76 16.45 -18.16
CA ALA A 9 9.38 15.15 -17.88
C ALA A 9 10.71 14.94 -18.65
N GLN A 10 11.54 15.98 -18.67
CA GLN A 10 12.82 16.02 -19.39
C GLN A 10 13.98 15.50 -18.53
N PRO A 11 14.96 14.79 -19.11
CA PRO A 11 16.14 14.34 -18.38
C PRO A 11 17.00 15.55 -17.96
N THR A 12 17.53 15.51 -16.73
CA THR A 12 18.29 16.61 -16.10
C THR A 12 19.46 17.14 -16.94
N ARG A 13 20.10 16.26 -17.73
CA ARG A 13 21.20 16.61 -18.67
C ARG A 13 20.82 17.60 -19.76
N TRP A 14 19.52 17.82 -20.01
CA TRP A 14 19.05 18.75 -21.03
C TRP A 14 19.05 20.21 -20.57
N PHE A 15 18.86 20.44 -19.26
CA PHE A 15 18.98 21.79 -18.68
C PHE A 15 20.40 22.34 -18.83
N ASP A 16 21.41 21.45 -18.73
CA ASP A 16 22.81 21.81 -18.93
C ASP A 16 23.10 22.21 -20.38
N MET A 17 22.51 21.51 -21.36
CA MET A 17 22.64 21.84 -22.78
C MET A 17 22.00 23.19 -23.13
N PHE A 18 20.85 23.52 -22.53
CA PHE A 18 20.21 24.82 -22.70
C PHE A 18 21.06 25.97 -22.15
N HIS A 19 21.76 25.73 -21.03
CA HIS A 19 22.70 26.69 -20.47
C HIS A 19 23.90 26.94 -21.40
N GLU A 20 24.42 25.89 -22.03
CA GLU A 20 25.48 26.01 -23.05
C GLU A 20 25.01 26.75 -24.31
N VAL A 21 23.82 26.44 -24.83
CA VAL A 21 23.27 27.13 -26.01
C VAL A 21 23.02 28.62 -25.74
N LYS A 22 22.58 28.98 -24.53
CA LYS A 22 22.45 30.38 -24.10
C LYS A 22 23.81 31.08 -23.98
N SER A 23 24.83 30.39 -23.48
CA SER A 23 26.23 30.86 -23.43
C SER A 23 26.80 31.11 -24.83
N ILE A 24 26.46 30.26 -25.81
CA ILE A 24 26.90 30.41 -27.21
C ILE A 24 26.13 31.53 -27.90
N SER A 25 24.82 31.65 -27.69
CA SER A 25 23.99 32.74 -28.19
C SER A 25 24.45 34.12 -27.70
N GLY A 26 24.90 34.22 -26.44
CA GLY A 26 25.47 35.44 -25.89
C GLY A 26 26.83 35.84 -26.47
N ARG A 27 27.58 34.89 -27.05
CA ARG A 27 28.87 35.16 -27.72
C ARG A 27 28.73 35.55 -29.19
N ILE A 28 27.63 35.18 -29.84
CA ILE A 28 27.42 35.42 -31.28
C ILE A 28 26.79 36.80 -31.55
N PHE A 29 26.14 37.42 -30.56
CA PHE A 29 25.59 38.78 -30.66
C PHE A 29 26.35 39.76 -29.76
N PRO A 30 27.47 40.36 -30.20
CA PRO A 30 27.96 41.56 -29.55
C PRO A 30 26.94 42.69 -29.77
N THR A 31 26.56 43.36 -28.69
CA THR A 31 25.74 44.58 -28.71
C THR A 31 26.49 45.67 -29.48
N SER A 32 26.26 45.74 -30.79
CA SER A 32 26.78 46.83 -31.62
C SER A 32 25.88 48.05 -31.47
N SER A 33 26.51 49.13 -31.00
CA SER A 33 25.94 50.45 -30.79
C SER A 33 25.38 51.05 -32.08
N LEU A 34 24.26 51.75 -31.91
CA LEU A 34 23.72 52.82 -32.76
C LEU A 34 24.76 53.45 -33.72
N ASN A 35 24.49 53.44 -35.03
CA ASN A 35 24.17 54.66 -35.79
C ASN A 35 23.96 54.42 -37.30
N SER A 36 22.96 55.16 -37.83
CA SER A 36 22.82 55.73 -39.17
C SER A 36 21.84 55.11 -40.21
N VAL A 37 20.77 55.90 -40.42
CA VAL A 37 20.21 56.46 -41.69
C VAL A 37 19.29 55.59 -42.58
N CYS A 38 18.26 56.27 -43.10
CA CYS A 38 16.94 55.83 -43.59
C CYS A 38 16.80 55.24 -45.02
N GLU A 39 15.77 54.37 -45.14
CA GLU A 39 14.82 54.07 -46.24
C GLU A 39 15.27 53.44 -47.60
N PRO A 40 14.41 52.65 -48.31
CA PRO A 40 12.93 52.65 -48.27
C PRO A 40 12.22 51.34 -47.91
N GLU A 41 11.01 51.53 -47.38
CA GLU A 41 9.98 50.55 -47.05
C GLU A 41 9.52 49.67 -48.24
N LYS A 42 9.46 48.35 -48.02
CA LYS A 42 8.45 47.37 -48.49
C LYS A 42 9.02 45.95 -48.66
N LYS A 43 10.33 45.78 -48.89
CA LYS A 43 10.97 44.44 -48.97
C LYS A 43 11.25 43.81 -47.60
N THR A 44 11.38 44.63 -46.55
CA THR A 44 11.77 44.21 -45.20
C THR A 44 10.66 43.46 -44.45
N LYS A 45 9.39 43.84 -44.65
CA LYS A 45 8.23 43.18 -43.98
C LYS A 45 8.04 41.73 -44.45
N ARG A 46 8.24 41.44 -45.73
CA ARG A 46 8.10 40.08 -46.29
C ARG A 46 9.22 39.18 -45.78
N SER A 47 10.46 39.65 -45.78
CA SER A 47 11.62 38.93 -45.25
C SER A 47 11.51 38.67 -43.73
N PHE A 48 11.07 39.67 -42.96
CA PHE A 48 10.84 39.51 -41.52
C PHE A 48 9.74 38.48 -41.20
N TRP A 49 8.64 38.48 -41.97
CA TRP A 49 7.57 37.48 -41.83
C TRP A 49 8.04 36.07 -42.20
N PHE A 50 8.83 35.91 -43.27
CA PHE A 50 9.43 34.63 -43.62
C PHE A 50 10.38 34.11 -42.53
N HIS A 51 11.24 34.97 -41.98
CA HIS A 51 12.10 34.60 -40.86
C HIS A 51 11.29 34.21 -39.62
N HIS A 52 10.27 34.98 -39.26
CA HIS A 52 9.40 34.65 -38.14
C HIS A 52 8.71 33.30 -38.33
N VAL A 53 8.20 33.00 -39.53
CA VAL A 53 7.60 31.71 -39.87
C VAL A 53 8.62 30.57 -39.71
N ILE A 54 9.85 30.74 -40.24
CA ILE A 54 10.93 29.75 -40.11
C ILE A 54 11.32 29.53 -38.64
N TYR A 55 11.47 30.58 -37.84
CA TYR A 55 11.80 30.43 -36.42
C TYR A 55 10.67 29.76 -35.64
N THR A 56 9.41 30.09 -35.94
CA THR A 56 8.27 29.42 -35.30
C THR A 56 8.15 27.95 -35.68
N THR A 57 8.44 27.57 -36.94
CA THR A 57 8.39 26.15 -37.35
C THR A 57 9.49 25.34 -36.68
N ILE A 58 10.71 25.90 -36.57
CA ILE A 58 11.82 25.28 -35.83
C ILE A 58 11.45 25.09 -34.35
N LEU A 59 10.87 26.12 -33.73
CA LEU A 59 10.46 26.06 -32.32
C LEU A 59 9.36 25.02 -32.08
N VAL A 60 8.38 24.91 -32.97
CA VAL A 60 7.31 23.90 -32.89
C VAL A 60 7.87 22.49 -33.06
N LEU A 61 8.76 22.26 -34.02
CA LEU A 61 9.42 20.97 -34.22
C LEU A 61 10.24 20.54 -33.00
N PHE A 62 10.93 21.50 -32.38
CA PHE A 62 11.70 21.26 -31.17
C PHE A 62 10.78 20.87 -30.00
N ILE A 63 9.67 21.57 -29.77
CA ILE A 63 8.68 21.23 -28.73
C ILE A 63 8.08 19.85 -28.99
N ALA A 64 7.79 19.50 -30.24
CA ALA A 64 7.23 18.19 -30.60
C ALA A 64 8.21 17.04 -30.31
N PHE A 65 9.49 17.21 -30.65
CA PHE A 65 10.54 16.25 -30.33
C PHE A 65 10.68 16.04 -28.81
N MET A 66 10.65 17.14 -28.06
CA MET A 66 10.73 17.15 -26.60
C MET A 66 9.55 16.44 -25.94
N ALA A 67 8.35 16.68 -26.44
CA ALA A 67 7.13 16.02 -25.96
C ALA A 67 7.15 14.51 -26.25
N GLY A 68 7.74 14.06 -27.36
CA GLY A 68 7.87 12.64 -27.68
C GLY A 68 8.70 11.88 -26.65
N ARG A 69 9.91 12.37 -26.34
CA ARG A 69 10.78 11.77 -25.31
C ARG A 69 10.19 11.84 -23.91
N GLY A 70 9.53 12.96 -23.58
CA GLY A 70 8.84 13.11 -22.31
C GLY A 70 7.67 12.13 -22.15
N LEU A 71 6.98 11.79 -23.23
CA LEU A 71 5.91 10.81 -23.20
C LEU A 71 6.44 9.38 -22.97
N GLU A 72 7.59 9.02 -23.55
CA GLU A 72 8.27 7.75 -23.27
C GLU A 72 8.65 7.64 -21.78
N ASN A 73 9.19 8.73 -21.21
CA ASN A 73 9.51 8.81 -19.78
C ASN A 73 8.26 8.69 -18.90
N LEU A 74 7.20 9.44 -19.20
CA LEU A 74 5.93 9.35 -18.46
C LEU A 74 5.31 7.96 -18.56
N LYS A 75 5.40 7.32 -19.73
CA LYS A 75 4.91 5.95 -19.91
C LYS A 75 5.71 4.95 -19.08
N SER A 76 7.04 5.13 -19.00
CA SER A 76 7.90 4.36 -18.10
C SER A 76 7.49 4.58 -16.64
N GLU A 77 7.35 5.84 -16.20
CA GLU A 77 6.97 6.19 -14.83
C GLU A 77 5.54 5.74 -14.46
N TRP A 78 4.60 5.74 -15.40
CA TRP A 78 3.25 5.20 -15.18
C TRP A 78 3.20 3.67 -15.22
N SER A 79 4.16 3.02 -15.87
CA SER A 79 4.28 1.56 -15.86
C SER A 79 4.87 1.03 -14.54
N ILE A 80 5.42 1.92 -13.72
CA ILE A 80 5.83 1.63 -12.36
C ILE A 80 4.57 1.51 -11.49
N GLN A 81 4.19 0.28 -11.19
CA GLN A 81 3.09 -0.03 -10.29
C GLN A 81 3.67 -0.54 -8.97
N GLY A 82 3.48 0.23 -7.88
CA GLY A 82 3.94 -0.17 -6.54
C GLY A 82 4.72 0.91 -5.80
N SER A 83 4.96 0.70 -4.50
CA SER A 83 5.97 1.46 -3.77
C SER A 83 7.26 0.64 -3.84
N PHE A 84 8.16 0.98 -4.76
CA PHE A 84 9.37 0.20 -5.09
C PHE A 84 10.23 -0.24 -3.90
N SER A 85 10.09 0.39 -2.73
CA SER A 85 10.82 0.04 -1.52
C SER A 85 10.31 -1.22 -0.79
N ALA A 86 9.16 -1.82 -1.14
CA ALA A 86 8.53 -2.86 -0.30
C ALA A 86 7.89 -4.04 -1.07
N TYR A 87 8.67 -4.72 -1.91
CA TYR A 87 8.25 -5.88 -2.72
C TYR A 87 7.40 -6.92 -1.97
N GLU A 88 7.83 -7.35 -0.79
CA GLU A 88 7.11 -8.40 -0.05
C GLU A 88 5.70 -7.96 0.40
N SER A 89 5.55 -6.67 0.71
CA SER A 89 4.23 -6.13 1.08
C SER A 89 3.29 -6.12 -0.12
N GLU A 90 3.81 -5.91 -1.33
CA GLU A 90 3.03 -6.02 -2.57
C GLU A 90 2.58 -7.45 -2.83
N ILE A 91 3.42 -8.45 -2.58
CA ILE A 91 3.04 -9.86 -2.69
C ILE A 91 1.89 -10.17 -1.72
N LEU A 92 1.99 -9.74 -0.47
CA LEU A 92 0.94 -9.94 0.53
C LEU A 92 -0.37 -9.26 0.12
N ILE A 93 -0.30 -8.02 -0.36
CA ILE A 93 -1.47 -7.27 -0.87
C ILE A 93 -2.10 -8.01 -2.05
N ASN A 94 -1.29 -8.46 -3.01
CA ASN A 94 -1.78 -9.19 -4.18
C ASN A 94 -2.40 -10.53 -3.79
N TRP A 95 -1.84 -11.21 -2.79
CA TRP A 95 -2.45 -12.40 -2.22
C TRP A 95 -3.82 -12.11 -1.61
N PHE A 96 -3.98 -11.05 -0.80
CA PHE A 96 -5.30 -10.66 -0.29
C PHE A 96 -6.28 -10.32 -1.42
N ARG A 97 -5.86 -9.59 -2.45
CA ARG A 97 -6.69 -9.27 -3.63
C ARG A 97 -7.10 -10.51 -4.43
N SER A 98 -6.30 -11.57 -4.38
CA SER A 98 -6.61 -12.84 -5.06
C SER A 98 -7.66 -13.69 -4.34
N LEU A 99 -8.04 -13.31 -3.10
CA LEU A 99 -9.05 -14.04 -2.34
C LEU A 99 -10.42 -13.98 -3.03
N PRO A 100 -11.18 -15.09 -3.02
CA PRO A 100 -12.52 -15.11 -3.58
C PRO A 100 -13.46 -14.17 -2.82
N GLN A 101 -14.56 -13.80 -3.47
CA GLN A 101 -15.63 -13.06 -2.79
C GLN A 101 -16.16 -13.90 -1.63
N LYS A 102 -16.21 -13.30 -0.43
CA LYS A 102 -16.72 -13.97 0.76
C LYS A 102 -18.22 -14.18 0.60
N ARG A 103 -18.64 -15.44 0.54
CA ARG A 103 -20.06 -15.85 0.48
C ARG A 103 -20.49 -16.38 1.85
N GLU A 104 -21.68 -15.99 2.31
CA GLU A 104 -22.32 -16.63 3.46
C GLU A 104 -23.14 -17.83 3.01
N ASP A 105 -23.11 -18.91 3.78
CA ASP A 105 -23.92 -20.13 3.54
C ASP A 105 -25.37 -19.98 4.04
N SER A 106 -25.77 -18.80 4.51
CA SER A 106 -27.11 -18.51 5.02
C SER A 106 -27.97 -17.86 3.93
N THR A 107 -29.08 -18.52 3.60
CA THR A 107 -30.00 -18.30 2.47
C THR A 107 -30.81 -16.99 2.52
N LEU A 108 -30.37 -15.95 3.23
CA LEU A 108 -31.13 -14.70 3.30
C LEU A 108 -30.26 -13.48 3.67
N SER A 109 -29.47 -12.96 2.72
CA SER A 109 -29.27 -11.52 2.49
C SER A 109 -28.09 -11.32 1.54
N SER A 110 -28.36 -10.69 0.40
CA SER A 110 -27.39 -10.29 -0.61
C SER A 110 -26.55 -9.09 -0.13
N SER A 111 -25.65 -9.32 0.83
CA SER A 111 -24.68 -8.32 1.26
C SER A 111 -23.27 -8.82 1.04
N SER A 112 -22.42 -8.00 0.42
CA SER A 112 -21.01 -8.30 0.17
C SER A 112 -20.26 -8.42 1.50
N LEU A 113 -20.09 -9.64 2.00
CA LEU A 113 -19.28 -9.87 3.20
C LEU A 113 -17.83 -9.50 2.94
N SER A 114 -17.22 -8.95 3.99
CA SER A 114 -15.83 -8.52 3.96
C SER A 114 -14.94 -9.46 4.73
N TRP A 115 -13.71 -9.61 4.26
CA TRP A 115 -12.65 -10.33 4.97
C TRP A 115 -12.14 -9.47 6.13
N ILE A 116 -12.07 -10.06 7.31
CA ILE A 116 -11.66 -9.35 8.53
C ILE A 116 -10.27 -9.80 8.93
N ILE A 117 -9.36 -8.83 8.98
CA ILE A 117 -7.94 -9.06 9.21
C ILE A 117 -7.55 -8.46 10.57
N SER A 118 -6.85 -9.26 11.38
CA SER A 118 -6.23 -8.86 12.64
C SER A 118 -4.72 -9.03 12.57
N GLY A 119 -3.96 -8.28 13.37
CA GLY A 119 -2.50 -8.36 13.34
C GLY A 119 -1.80 -7.05 13.73
N PRO A 120 -0.51 -6.91 13.36
CA PRO A 120 0.29 -5.76 13.71
C PRO A 120 -0.23 -4.49 13.06
N MET A 121 -0.40 -3.45 13.87
CA MET A 121 -1.12 -2.23 13.52
C MET A 121 -0.46 -1.43 12.39
N SER A 122 0.88 -1.42 12.34
CA SER A 122 1.64 -0.78 11.25
C SER A 122 1.34 -1.44 9.90
N LEU A 123 1.30 -2.77 9.87
CA LEU A 123 0.98 -3.52 8.66
C LEU A 123 -0.48 -3.34 8.25
N LEU A 124 -1.40 -3.41 9.21
CA LEU A 124 -2.82 -3.21 8.91
C LEU A 124 -3.12 -1.79 8.45
N GLY A 125 -2.39 -0.78 8.93
CA GLY A 125 -2.47 0.58 8.41
C GLY A 125 -2.13 0.63 6.92
N ASN A 126 -1.05 -0.03 6.51
CA ASN A 126 -0.66 -0.13 5.09
C ASN A 126 -1.70 -0.91 4.26
N LEU A 127 -2.15 -2.07 4.76
CA LEU A 127 -3.18 -2.87 4.09
C LEU A 127 -4.49 -2.11 3.93
N ARG A 128 -4.91 -1.34 4.94
CA ARG A 128 -6.13 -0.53 4.91
C ARG A 128 -6.09 0.60 3.89
N LEU A 129 -4.91 1.15 3.61
CA LEU A 129 -4.75 2.18 2.58
C LEU A 129 -4.73 1.61 1.15
N THR A 130 -4.52 0.29 1.00
CA THR A 130 -4.24 -0.33 -0.30
C THR A 130 -5.30 -1.33 -0.76
N LEU A 131 -6.00 -1.95 0.19
CA LEU A 131 -7.10 -2.90 -0.06
C LEU A 131 -8.44 -2.16 -0.12
N PRO A 132 -9.37 -2.60 -0.98
CA PRO A 132 -10.70 -1.99 -1.07
C PRO A 132 -11.44 -2.14 0.26
N ALA A 133 -11.93 -1.04 0.80
CA ALA A 133 -12.64 -1.04 2.07
C ALA A 133 -14.00 -1.75 1.96
N SER A 134 -14.41 -2.39 3.05
CA SER A 134 -15.75 -3.01 3.20
C SER A 134 -16.92 -2.04 3.04
N ALA A 135 -16.73 -0.78 3.42
CA ALA A 135 -17.70 0.28 3.27
C ALA A 135 -17.08 1.40 2.41
N PRO A 136 -17.78 1.88 1.37
CA PRO A 136 -17.32 3.06 0.66
C PRO A 136 -17.35 4.26 1.61
N TYR A 137 -16.18 4.85 1.87
CA TYR A 137 -16.12 6.26 2.27
C TYR A 137 -16.78 7.08 1.14
N PRO A 138 -17.46 8.21 1.40
CA PRO A 138 -17.97 9.09 0.34
C PRO A 138 -16.79 9.63 -0.48
N SER A 139 -16.34 8.82 -1.43
CA SER A 139 -15.24 9.05 -2.32
C SER A 139 -15.64 8.42 -3.64
N THR A 140 -15.29 9.09 -4.72
CA THR A 140 -15.62 8.78 -6.11
C THR A 140 -15.00 7.49 -6.66
N GLN A 141 -14.55 6.58 -5.79
CA GLN A 141 -13.99 5.30 -6.20
C GLN A 141 -15.12 4.31 -6.49
N ILE A 142 -15.24 3.93 -7.75
CA ILE A 142 -16.16 2.89 -8.22
C ILE A 142 -15.66 1.57 -7.63
N VAL A 143 -16.35 1.06 -6.62
CA VAL A 143 -16.13 -0.30 -6.11
C VAL A 143 -16.49 -1.27 -7.24
N SER A 144 -15.49 -2.01 -7.72
CA SER A 144 -15.70 -3.12 -8.63
C SER A 144 -16.67 -4.10 -7.97
N LEU A 145 -17.85 -4.32 -8.57
CA LEU A 145 -18.93 -5.16 -8.00
C LEU A 145 -18.51 -6.63 -7.75
N ASN A 146 -17.32 -7.04 -8.18
CA ASN A 146 -16.82 -8.40 -8.10
C ASN A 146 -15.72 -8.61 -7.05
N GLU A 147 -15.29 -7.57 -6.33
CA GLU A 147 -14.23 -7.68 -5.32
C GLU A 147 -14.80 -7.79 -3.90
N SER A 148 -14.14 -8.57 -3.04
CA SER A 148 -14.47 -8.59 -1.61
C SER A 148 -13.90 -7.36 -0.92
N GLY A 149 -14.69 -6.76 -0.03
CA GLY A 149 -14.21 -5.71 0.84
C GLY A 149 -13.33 -6.24 1.97
N PHE A 150 -12.48 -5.38 2.54
CA PHE A 150 -11.63 -5.71 3.67
C PHE A 150 -11.95 -4.82 4.88
N ALA A 151 -11.97 -5.43 6.06
CA ALA A 151 -12.14 -4.77 7.35
C ALA A 151 -11.03 -5.19 8.32
N PHE A 152 -10.75 -4.34 9.31
CA PHE A 152 -9.60 -4.50 10.21
C PHE A 152 -10.03 -4.38 11.68
N THR A 153 -9.47 -5.21 12.56
CA THR A 153 -9.94 -5.35 13.96
C THR A 153 -9.46 -4.23 14.90
N ASN A 154 -8.25 -3.73 14.67
CA ASN A 154 -7.55 -2.72 15.48
C ASN A 154 -7.27 -1.43 14.69
N HIS A 155 -7.31 -0.30 15.39
CA HIS A 155 -7.05 1.05 14.85
C HIS A 155 -5.83 1.67 15.55
N PRO A 156 -4.93 2.38 14.83
CA PRO A 156 -3.74 3.03 15.40
C PRO A 156 -3.94 4.09 16.48
N HIS A 157 -5.18 4.40 16.87
CA HIS A 157 -5.47 5.45 17.84
C HIS A 157 -5.94 4.84 19.16
N TYR A 158 -5.14 5.02 20.21
CA TYR A 158 -5.46 4.62 21.58
C TYR A 158 -6.05 5.80 22.34
N GLU A 159 -7.25 6.22 21.96
CA GLU A 159 -7.89 7.37 22.60
C GLU A 159 -8.54 6.97 23.94
N ASN A 160 -8.93 5.71 24.11
CA ASN A 160 -9.64 5.24 25.29
C ASN A 160 -9.29 3.79 25.67
N THR A 161 -9.74 3.40 26.87
CA THR A 161 -9.50 2.07 27.48
C THR A 161 -10.07 0.92 26.66
N MET A 162 -11.22 1.14 26.01
CA MET A 162 -11.89 0.17 25.13
C MET A 162 -11.04 -0.15 23.90
N LEU A 163 -10.52 0.85 23.21
CA LEU A 163 -9.65 0.68 22.04
C LEU A 163 -8.34 -0.01 22.43
N ARG A 164 -7.76 0.34 23.58
CA ARG A 164 -6.59 -0.36 24.13
C ARG A 164 -6.88 -1.83 24.39
N TYR A 165 -8.00 -2.15 25.05
CA TYR A 165 -8.41 -3.52 25.34
C TYR A 165 -8.58 -4.35 24.05
N ARG A 166 -9.24 -3.78 23.04
CA ARG A 166 -9.38 -4.42 21.72
C ARG A 166 -8.03 -4.72 21.08
N THR A 167 -7.04 -3.83 21.20
CA THR A 167 -5.70 -4.10 20.67
C THR A 167 -4.98 -5.19 21.44
N ILE A 168 -5.14 -5.27 22.77
CA ILE A 168 -4.60 -6.39 23.57
C ILE A 168 -5.16 -7.73 23.04
N LEU A 169 -6.47 -7.79 22.77
CA LEU A 169 -7.09 -8.98 22.18
C LEU A 169 -6.59 -9.26 20.76
N ALA A 170 -6.42 -8.24 19.92
CA ALA A 170 -5.92 -8.38 18.55
C ALA A 170 -4.50 -8.96 18.48
N TYR A 171 -3.69 -8.68 19.50
CA TYR A 171 -2.33 -9.21 19.66
C TYR A 171 -2.26 -10.48 20.52
N GLY A 172 -3.40 -11.09 20.89
CA GLY A 172 -3.47 -12.25 21.77
C GLY A 172 -2.64 -13.45 21.31
N ILE A 173 -2.35 -13.59 20.02
CA ILE A 173 -1.47 -14.63 19.46
C ILE A 173 -0.03 -14.59 20.02
N TYR A 174 0.45 -13.45 20.49
CA TYR A 174 1.78 -13.34 21.11
C TYR A 174 1.77 -13.68 22.61
N SER A 175 0.59 -13.87 23.20
CA SER A 175 0.48 -14.25 24.61
C SER A 175 0.87 -15.71 24.85
N ARG A 176 1.07 -16.04 26.13
CA ARG A 176 1.31 -17.41 26.61
C ARG A 176 0.01 -18.14 27.02
N LYS A 177 -1.13 -17.67 26.53
CA LYS A 177 -2.44 -18.31 26.72
C LYS A 177 -2.56 -19.59 25.90
N PRO A 178 -3.37 -20.56 26.34
CA PRO A 178 -3.61 -21.76 25.54
C PRO A 178 -4.27 -21.37 24.21
N VAL A 179 -3.98 -22.15 23.16
CA VAL A 179 -4.44 -21.89 21.79
C VAL A 179 -5.96 -21.73 21.68
N HIS A 180 -6.71 -22.52 22.46
CA HIS A 180 -8.17 -22.46 22.50
C HIS A 180 -8.69 -21.08 22.93
N ASP A 181 -8.12 -20.48 23.98
CA ASP A 181 -8.57 -19.19 24.50
C ASP A 181 -8.28 -18.05 23.52
N VAL A 182 -7.13 -18.13 22.84
CA VAL A 182 -6.72 -17.17 21.81
C VAL A 182 -7.65 -17.28 20.59
N TRP A 183 -7.93 -18.50 20.13
CA TRP A 183 -8.89 -18.74 19.06
C TRP A 183 -10.30 -18.26 19.43
N HIS A 184 -10.76 -18.59 20.64
CA HIS A 184 -12.06 -18.15 21.14
C HIS A 184 -12.14 -16.63 21.19
N THR A 185 -11.06 -15.96 21.56
CA THR A 185 -10.95 -14.49 21.50
C THR A 185 -11.17 -13.99 20.07
N TYR A 186 -10.44 -14.50 19.07
CA TYR A 186 -10.60 -14.05 17.68
C TYR A 186 -11.97 -14.35 17.07
N ARG A 187 -12.65 -15.41 17.51
CA ARG A 187 -13.95 -15.82 16.96
C ARG A 187 -15.16 -15.25 17.70
N HIS A 188 -15.08 -15.03 19.00
CA HIS A 188 -16.26 -14.70 19.79
C HIS A 188 -16.16 -13.33 20.46
N ILE A 189 -14.96 -12.82 20.73
CA ILE A 189 -14.74 -11.59 21.49
C ILE A 189 -14.26 -10.45 20.58
N LEU A 190 -13.20 -10.66 19.80
CA LEU A 190 -12.62 -9.67 18.90
C LEU A 190 -13.44 -9.56 17.63
N LYS A 191 -14.46 -8.73 17.74
CA LYS A 191 -15.53 -8.59 16.78
C LYS A 191 -15.52 -7.21 16.14
N VAL A 192 -15.72 -7.13 14.83
CA VAL A 192 -15.78 -5.88 14.07
C VAL A 192 -17.20 -5.58 13.69
N ASN A 193 -17.63 -4.37 14.02
CA ASN A 193 -18.90 -3.81 13.62
C ASN A 193 -18.77 -3.33 12.17
N ILE A 194 -19.49 -3.97 11.25
CA ILE A 194 -19.55 -3.55 9.85
C ILE A 194 -20.92 -2.95 9.61
N ILE A 195 -20.93 -1.72 9.08
CA ILE A 195 -22.15 -1.05 8.64
C ILE A 195 -22.46 -1.57 7.24
N ILE A 196 -23.50 -2.41 7.14
CA ILE A 196 -23.92 -3.00 5.87
C ILE A 196 -24.99 -2.12 5.19
N HIS A 197 -25.73 -1.32 5.96
CA HIS A 197 -26.71 -0.32 5.49
C HIS A 197 -26.88 0.76 6.58
N ILE A 198 -27.52 1.90 6.28
CA ILE A 198 -27.71 3.09 7.16
C ILE A 198 -28.18 2.73 8.60
N TYR A 199 -28.76 1.55 8.83
CA TYR A 199 -29.29 1.13 10.13
C TYR A 199 -28.82 -0.24 10.65
N LEU A 200 -27.96 -0.99 9.95
CA LEU A 200 -27.57 -2.34 10.36
C LEU A 200 -26.06 -2.45 10.60
N GLN A 201 -25.72 -2.64 11.88
CA GLN A 201 -24.38 -2.89 12.36
C GLN A 201 -24.26 -4.38 12.73
N GLU A 202 -23.64 -5.15 11.86
CA GLU A 202 -23.42 -6.58 12.08
C GLU A 202 -22.03 -6.83 12.66
N ILE A 203 -21.94 -7.86 13.51
CA ILE A 203 -20.76 -8.10 14.33
C ILE A 203 -20.03 -9.36 13.85
N TYR A 204 -18.89 -9.17 13.18
CA TYR A 204 -18.18 -10.27 12.53
C TYR A 204 -16.85 -10.63 13.22
N PRO A 205 -16.49 -11.93 13.26
CA PRO A 205 -15.21 -12.42 13.79
C PRO A 205 -14.04 -12.14 12.86
N ALA A 206 -12.81 -12.24 13.37
CA ALA A 206 -11.62 -12.21 12.53
C ALA A 206 -11.52 -13.48 11.67
N ASP A 207 -11.29 -13.32 10.36
CA ASP A 207 -11.03 -14.42 9.43
C ASP A 207 -9.53 -14.73 9.36
N PHE A 208 -8.69 -13.69 9.37
CA PHE A 208 -7.24 -13.81 9.26
C PHE A 208 -6.52 -13.12 10.41
N VAL A 209 -5.43 -13.73 10.88
CA VAL A 209 -4.50 -13.16 11.86
C VAL A 209 -3.10 -13.15 11.26
N ILE A 210 -2.49 -11.96 11.15
CA ILE A 210 -1.12 -11.80 10.70
C ILE A 210 -0.18 -11.77 11.90
N VAL A 211 0.86 -12.60 11.84
CA VAL A 211 1.86 -12.77 12.91
C VAL A 211 3.25 -12.44 12.37
N GLU A 212 4.01 -11.65 13.12
CA GLU A 212 5.42 -11.33 12.85
C GLU A 212 6.31 -12.17 13.77
N THR A 213 6.82 -13.29 13.27
CA THR A 213 7.58 -14.26 14.05
C THR A 213 8.89 -13.70 14.57
N HIS A 214 9.50 -12.70 13.91
CA HIS A 214 10.73 -12.06 14.38
C HIS A 214 10.57 -11.35 15.73
N THR A 215 9.34 -10.99 16.12
CA THR A 215 9.02 -10.33 17.41
C THR A 215 8.69 -11.29 18.54
N CYS A 216 8.65 -12.60 18.26
CA CYS A 216 8.34 -13.67 19.20
C CYS A 216 9.51 -14.13 20.09
N PRO A 217 10.74 -14.32 19.58
CA PRO A 217 11.84 -14.77 20.43
C PRO A 217 12.06 -13.82 21.60
N SER A 218 12.47 -14.36 22.76
CA SER A 218 12.81 -13.55 23.93
C SER A 218 13.91 -12.53 23.57
N ARG A 219 13.73 -11.30 24.05
CA ARG A 219 14.63 -10.16 23.79
C ARG A 219 14.95 -9.42 25.09
N GLY A 220 15.12 -10.15 26.19
CA GLY A 220 15.46 -9.57 27.48
C GLY A 220 14.42 -8.56 28.00
N GLY A 221 13.14 -8.87 27.81
CA GLY A 221 12.01 -8.01 28.19
C GLY A 221 11.40 -7.18 27.06
N CYS A 222 11.99 -7.19 25.86
CA CYS A 222 11.56 -6.36 24.73
C CYS A 222 10.78 -7.12 23.64
N SER A 223 10.49 -8.41 23.84
CA SER A 223 9.69 -9.21 22.90
C SER A 223 8.19 -9.05 23.14
N LYS A 224 7.36 -9.38 22.15
CA LYS A 224 5.90 -9.31 22.31
C LYS A 224 5.40 -10.25 23.43
N PRO A 225 5.87 -11.51 23.56
CA PRO A 225 5.47 -12.35 24.69
C PRO A 225 5.84 -11.78 26.06
N GLU A 226 7.04 -11.21 26.21
CA GLU A 226 7.47 -10.59 27.47
C GLU A 226 6.63 -9.36 27.84
N LEU A 227 6.12 -8.61 26.85
CA LEU A 227 5.16 -7.55 27.09
C LEU A 227 3.81 -8.08 27.63
N PHE A 228 3.38 -9.25 27.16
CA PHE A 228 2.19 -9.93 27.68
C PHE A 228 2.41 -10.50 29.09
N ASP A 229 3.64 -10.85 29.46
CA ASP A 229 3.98 -11.29 30.82
C ASP A 229 3.73 -10.19 31.87
N LEU A 230 3.80 -8.91 31.47
CA LEU A 230 3.43 -7.78 32.33
C LEU A 230 1.91 -7.64 32.54
N LEU A 231 1.10 -8.18 31.61
CA LEU A 231 -0.36 -8.17 31.71
C LEU A 231 -0.87 -9.40 32.46
N ASP A 232 -0.30 -10.57 32.17
CA ASP A 232 -0.72 -11.86 32.70
C ASP A 232 0.47 -12.57 33.39
N THR A 233 0.88 -12.05 34.55
CA THR A 233 2.07 -12.53 35.30
C THR A 233 2.03 -14.03 35.64
N ASN A 234 0.83 -14.60 35.79
CA ASN A 234 0.63 -16.01 36.12
C ASN A 234 1.01 -16.97 34.98
N LEU A 235 1.05 -16.46 33.74
CA LEU A 235 1.40 -17.25 32.55
C LEU A 235 2.86 -17.05 32.13
N ALA A 236 3.59 -16.16 32.82
CA ALA A 236 4.98 -15.87 32.53
C ALA A 236 5.85 -17.14 32.55
N GLY A 237 6.75 -17.26 31.57
CA GLY A 237 7.68 -18.39 31.43
C GLY A 237 7.12 -19.62 30.71
N ARG A 238 5.82 -19.71 30.43
CA ARG A 238 5.25 -20.75 29.54
C ARG A 238 5.63 -20.50 28.08
N PRO A 239 5.70 -21.50 27.19
CA PRO A 239 5.97 -21.25 25.77
C PRO A 239 4.89 -20.36 25.16
N ALA A 240 5.27 -19.30 24.45
CA ALA A 240 4.31 -18.42 23.78
C ALA A 240 3.77 -19.08 22.50
N LEU A 241 2.50 -18.81 22.16
CA LEU A 241 1.86 -19.49 21.03
C LEU A 241 2.57 -19.22 19.70
N CYS A 242 3.06 -18.01 19.50
CA CYS A 242 3.76 -17.63 18.28
C CYS A 242 5.17 -18.25 18.13
N GLU A 243 5.74 -18.85 19.18
CA GLU A 243 6.99 -19.61 19.08
C GLU A 243 6.82 -20.86 18.18
N SER A 244 5.62 -21.44 18.15
CA SER A 244 5.31 -22.58 17.26
C SER A 244 5.47 -22.24 15.78
N LEU A 245 5.36 -20.95 15.42
CA LEU A 245 5.52 -20.44 14.06
C LEU A 245 6.96 -20.10 13.71
N MET A 246 7.90 -20.24 14.64
CA MET A 246 9.31 -19.96 14.37
C MET A 246 10.03 -21.10 13.64
N ASN A 247 9.41 -22.28 13.52
CA ASN A 247 9.99 -23.40 12.78
C ASN A 247 9.87 -23.18 11.26
N ILE A 248 10.92 -22.57 10.68
CA ILE A 248 11.00 -22.23 9.25
C ILE A 248 10.86 -23.46 8.35
N GLN A 249 11.38 -24.63 8.73
CA GLN A 249 11.29 -25.83 7.89
C GLN A 249 9.85 -26.31 7.76
N LEU A 250 9.11 -26.27 8.87
CA LEU A 250 7.70 -26.66 8.90
C LEU A 250 6.85 -25.69 8.07
N LEU A 251 7.12 -24.38 8.17
CA LEU A 251 6.43 -23.37 7.37
C LEU A 251 6.79 -23.43 5.88
N LYS A 252 8.06 -23.72 5.52
CA LYS A 252 8.48 -23.96 4.13
C LYS A 252 7.76 -25.15 3.51
N ALA A 253 7.44 -26.16 4.30
CA ALA A 253 6.66 -27.30 3.87
C ALA A 253 5.15 -27.00 3.76
N GLY A 254 4.72 -25.77 4.03
CA GLY A 254 3.31 -25.36 3.99
C GLY A 254 2.45 -26.05 5.05
N ARG A 255 3.05 -26.56 6.12
CA ARG A 255 2.33 -27.27 7.18
C ARG A 255 1.95 -26.32 8.31
N THR A 256 0.81 -26.59 8.94
CA THR A 256 0.43 -25.94 10.19
C THR A 256 1.07 -26.69 11.36
N PRO A 257 1.65 -26.00 12.36
CA PRO A 257 2.09 -26.64 13.59
C PRO A 257 0.94 -27.36 14.31
N SER A 258 1.18 -28.56 14.82
CA SER A 258 0.17 -29.34 15.55
C SER A 258 -0.38 -28.63 16.80
N THR A 259 0.38 -27.69 17.37
CA THR A 259 -0.05 -26.83 18.49
C THR A 259 -1.14 -25.84 18.10
N LEU A 260 -1.25 -25.49 16.81
CA LEU A 260 -2.23 -24.54 16.28
C LEU A 260 -3.46 -25.25 15.71
N GLU A 261 -3.33 -26.51 15.32
CA GLU A 261 -4.46 -27.34 14.90
C GLU A 261 -5.32 -27.73 16.12
N PRO A 262 -6.66 -27.81 15.97
CA PRO A 262 -7.45 -27.55 14.77
C PRO A 262 -7.90 -26.08 14.64
N TYR A 263 -7.38 -25.17 15.46
CA TYR A 263 -7.91 -23.81 15.63
C TYR A 263 -7.48 -22.83 14.53
N PHE A 264 -6.25 -22.93 14.05
CA PHE A 264 -5.68 -22.05 13.03
C PHE A 264 -5.08 -22.87 11.90
N THR A 265 -5.09 -22.30 10.70
CA THR A 265 -4.44 -22.88 9.51
C THR A 265 -3.48 -21.88 8.92
N VAL A 266 -2.24 -22.28 8.63
CA VAL A 266 -1.28 -21.41 7.93
C VAL A 266 -1.68 -21.32 6.46
N VAL A 267 -1.98 -20.12 5.97
CA VAL A 267 -2.44 -19.89 4.57
C VAL A 267 -1.45 -19.09 3.72
N TYR A 268 -0.56 -18.34 4.37
CA TYR A 268 0.48 -17.57 3.68
C TYR A 268 1.71 -17.43 4.59
N VAL A 269 2.89 -17.53 4.01
CA VAL A 269 4.17 -17.43 4.72
C VAL A 269 5.13 -16.55 3.92
N GLU A 270 5.70 -15.56 4.59
CA GLU A 270 6.72 -14.65 4.09
C GLU A 270 8.02 -14.89 4.86
N LEU A 271 8.95 -15.60 4.25
CA LEU A 271 10.16 -16.09 4.94
C LEU A 271 11.16 -14.98 5.29
N TYR A 272 11.22 -13.92 4.48
CA TYR A 272 12.22 -12.86 4.64
C TYR A 272 11.92 -11.91 5.80
N THR A 273 10.65 -11.52 5.97
CA THR A 273 10.22 -10.65 7.09
C THR A 273 9.73 -11.45 8.29
N GLY A 274 9.56 -12.77 8.14
CA GLY A 274 8.98 -13.64 9.16
C GLY A 274 7.50 -13.35 9.38
N ARG A 275 6.75 -12.96 8.34
CA ARG A 275 5.31 -12.77 8.44
C ARG A 275 4.59 -14.07 8.10
N VAL A 276 3.57 -14.41 8.88
CA VAL A 276 2.72 -15.57 8.65
C VAL A 276 1.27 -15.13 8.76
N VAL A 277 0.44 -15.52 7.79
CA VAL A 277 -1.01 -15.31 7.86
C VAL A 277 -1.66 -16.62 8.26
N LEU A 278 -2.41 -16.55 9.35
CA LEU A 278 -3.22 -17.64 9.86
C LEU A 278 -4.67 -17.39 9.48
N TYR A 279 -5.34 -18.39 8.92
CA TYR A 279 -6.79 -18.44 8.85
C TYR A 279 -7.35 -18.96 10.17
N VAL A 280 -8.40 -18.32 10.68
CA VAL A 280 -9.04 -18.70 11.95
C VAL A 280 -10.18 -19.67 11.65
N ASN A 281 -10.00 -20.94 12.00
CA ASN A 281 -10.92 -22.00 11.60
C ASN A 281 -12.30 -21.82 12.25
N LYS A 282 -13.35 -22.25 11.55
CA LYS A 282 -14.68 -22.43 12.12
C LYS A 282 -14.74 -23.85 12.68
N LEU A 283 -14.68 -23.99 14.00
CA LEU A 283 -14.95 -25.27 14.65
C LEU A 283 -16.45 -25.41 14.80
N THR A 284 -16.99 -26.53 14.32
CA THR A 284 -18.39 -26.93 14.45
C THR A 284 -18.67 -27.50 15.84
#